data_AF-A0A6C0KEG3-F1
#
_entry.id   AF-A0A6C0KEG3-F1
#
_cell.length_a   1.000
_cell.length_b   1.000
_cell.length_c   1.000
_cell.angle_alpha   90.00
_cell.angle_beta   90.00
_cell.angle_gamma   90.00
#
_symmetry.space_group_name_H-M   'P 1'
#
loop_
_entity.id
_entity.type
_entity.pdbx_description
1 polymer ?
#
loop_
_entity_poly.entity_id
_entity_poly.type
_entity_poly.pdbx_seq_one_letter_code
_entity_poly.pdbx_strand_id
1 'polypeptide(L)'
;MDCEFCKKTFSSKSNLLYHQKSVKYCLEIQGKDNKIMECEYCTKNFTMKHVLNEHYYSCKEKLKKDYGKEYENENKKLKEKLDEKETLIAKLKQDKDAAIAKLEEKIDSLQKAIIDIASIPQPHNIPDLLDNSISIPIPIGEQMNSIVIELLQEKDNRIKRLENVCLSKQRRIEYPDRNVIYMLTTEDHLKRRTYIIGKAKNLTNRLSTYNKTCDHTVVHHRKCKSEHDMDTAENMVINKLRDYKEQANRDRFILPENKQLSFFSDTIDECVRFFE
;
A
#
# COMPACT_ATOMS: atom_id res chain seq x y z
N MET A 1 -18.10 44.70 36.92
CA MET A 1 -17.59 44.06 38.15
C MET A 1 -16.10 44.00 38.00
N ASP A 2 -15.38 44.50 38.99
CA ASP A 2 -13.99 44.90 38.79
C ASP A 2 -13.10 44.03 39.65
N CYS A 3 -11.96 43.63 39.11
CA CYS A 3 -10.98 42.86 39.87
C CYS A 3 -10.33 43.76 40.91
N GLU A 4 -10.42 43.40 42.19
CA GLU A 4 -9.88 44.20 43.29
C GLU A 4 -8.36 44.39 43.21
N PHE A 5 -7.65 43.43 42.59
CA PHE A 5 -6.20 43.39 42.46
C PHE A 5 -5.68 44.15 41.24
N CYS A 6 -6.24 43.90 40.05
CA CYS A 6 -5.73 44.50 38.81
C CYS A 6 -6.67 45.52 38.15
N LYS A 7 -7.80 45.82 38.80
CA LYS A 7 -8.81 46.80 38.38
C LYS A 7 -9.42 46.58 36.99
N LYS A 8 -9.25 45.39 36.40
CA LYS A 8 -9.88 45.03 35.12
C LYS A 8 -11.38 44.78 35.30
N THR A 9 -12.19 45.34 34.40
CA THR A 9 -13.65 45.24 34.36
C THR A 9 -14.10 43.96 33.65
N PHE A 10 -15.10 43.29 34.21
CA PHE A 10 -15.72 42.08 33.65
C PHE A 10 -17.25 42.22 33.60
N SER A 11 -17.84 41.61 32.57
CA SER A 11 -19.28 41.60 32.31
C SER A 11 -20.06 40.61 33.19
N SER A 12 -19.41 39.59 33.76
CA SER A 12 -20.05 38.56 34.56
C SER A 12 -19.20 38.14 35.77
N LYS A 13 -19.87 37.63 36.82
CA LYS A 13 -19.24 37.24 38.08
C LYS A 13 -18.34 36.01 37.87
N SER A 14 -18.78 35.09 37.02
CA SER A 14 -18.04 33.89 36.63
C SER A 14 -16.71 34.24 35.95
N ASN A 15 -16.71 35.23 35.06
CA ASN A 15 -15.50 35.67 34.36
C ASN A 15 -14.49 36.32 35.30
N LEU A 16 -14.97 37.13 36.25
CA LEU A 16 -14.12 37.72 37.29
C LEU A 16 -13.50 36.65 38.20
N LEU A 17 -14.31 35.67 38.63
CA LEU A 17 -13.85 34.54 39.46
C LEU A 17 -12.79 33.70 38.74
N TYR A 18 -13.00 33.42 37.45
CA TYR A 18 -12.03 32.73 36.63
C TYR A 18 -10.73 33.52 36.51
N HIS A 19 -10.83 34.81 36.18
CA HIS A 19 -9.69 35.70 36.06
C HIS A 19 -8.82 35.72 37.33
N GLN A 20 -9.43 35.88 38.50
CA GLN A 20 -8.72 35.92 39.78
C GLN A 20 -8.05 34.58 40.13
N LYS A 21 -8.54 33.45 39.60
CA LYS A 21 -8.02 32.12 39.92
C LYS A 21 -6.97 31.59 38.95
N SER A 22 -6.88 32.12 37.74
CA SER A 22 -6.15 31.45 36.66
C SER A 22 -5.23 32.35 35.85
N VAL A 23 -5.38 33.67 35.95
CA VAL A 23 -4.60 34.61 35.15
C VAL A 23 -3.31 34.98 35.88
N LYS A 24 -2.18 34.59 35.28
CA LYS A 24 -0.82 34.70 35.84
C LYS A 24 -0.54 36.04 36.52
N TYR A 25 -0.68 37.15 35.80
CA TYR A 25 -0.36 38.47 36.36
C TYR A 25 -1.28 38.86 37.54
N CYS A 26 -2.54 38.40 37.55
CA CYS A 26 -3.45 38.69 38.65
C CYS A 26 -3.15 37.82 39.88
N LEU A 27 -2.69 36.58 39.68
CA LEU A 27 -2.22 35.70 40.75
C LEU A 27 -0.92 36.21 41.38
N GLU A 28 -0.01 36.76 40.56
CA GLU A 28 1.21 37.43 41.03
C GLU A 28 0.90 38.63 41.92
N ILE A 29 -0.04 39.50 41.52
CA ILE A 29 -0.50 40.64 42.34
C ILE A 29 -1.20 40.16 43.63
N GLN A 30 -1.85 38.98 43.59
CA GLN A 30 -2.47 38.35 44.76
C GLN A 30 -1.46 37.69 45.72
N GLY A 31 -0.17 37.61 45.35
CA GLY A 31 0.84 36.87 46.12
C GLY A 31 0.60 35.35 46.14
N LYS A 32 -0.10 34.80 45.13
CA LYS A 32 -0.39 33.38 45.02
C LYS A 32 0.54 32.71 44.02
N ASP A 33 1.07 31.56 44.40
CA ASP A 33 1.83 30.72 43.48
C ASP A 33 0.95 30.20 42.36
N ASN A 34 1.46 30.33 41.14
CA ASN A 34 0.79 29.84 39.96
C ASN A 34 1.18 28.36 39.78
N LYS A 35 0.23 27.43 39.89
CA LYS A 35 0.52 26.01 39.69
C LYS A 35 0.86 25.77 38.22
N ILE A 36 2.16 25.70 37.93
CA ILE A 36 2.67 25.36 36.60
C ILE A 36 2.59 23.84 36.43
N MET A 37 2.03 23.41 35.30
CA MET A 37 1.99 22.02 34.86
C MET A 37 2.88 21.88 33.64
N GLU A 38 3.85 20.98 33.74
CA GLU A 38 4.84 20.75 32.70
C GLU A 38 4.38 19.62 31.78
N CYS A 39 4.70 19.73 30.50
CA CYS A 39 4.47 18.66 29.54
C CYS A 39 5.46 17.51 29.78
N GLU A 40 4.99 16.27 29.87
CA GLU A 40 5.85 15.09 30.07
C GLU A 40 6.82 14.81 28.92
N TYR A 41 6.61 15.43 27.75
CA TYR A 41 7.35 15.13 26.52
C TYR A 41 8.23 16.29 26.06
N CYS A 42 7.98 17.52 26.52
CA CYS A 42 8.73 18.69 26.10
C CYS A 42 8.84 19.70 27.25
N THR A 43 9.70 20.70 27.11
CA THR A 43 9.99 21.68 28.16
C THR A 43 8.94 22.80 28.31
N LYS A 44 7.73 22.63 27.73
CA LYS A 44 6.67 23.65 27.78
C LYS A 44 5.84 23.53 29.05
N ASN A 45 5.53 24.70 29.60
CA ASN A 45 4.85 24.88 30.87
C ASN A 45 3.49 25.58 30.68
N PHE A 46 2.48 25.14 31.43
CA PHE A 46 1.10 25.58 31.29
C PHE A 46 0.49 25.91 32.64
N THR A 47 -0.38 26.91 32.70
CA THR A 47 -1.06 27.34 33.94
C THR A 47 -2.41 26.67 34.14
N MET A 48 -2.92 25.94 33.14
CA MET A 48 -4.24 25.33 33.13
C MET A 48 -4.21 23.92 32.53
N LYS A 49 -4.95 22.98 33.15
CA LYS A 49 -4.93 21.56 32.78
C LYS A 49 -5.49 21.32 31.37
N HIS A 50 -6.56 22.03 31.01
CA HIS A 50 -7.15 21.88 29.68
C HIS A 50 -6.19 22.33 28.57
N VAL A 51 -5.44 23.41 28.79
CA VAL A 51 -4.44 23.90 27.82
C VAL A 51 -3.28 22.91 27.67
N LEU A 52 -2.83 22.28 28.76
CA LEU A 52 -1.83 21.20 28.68
C LEU A 52 -2.37 19.99 27.91
N ASN A 53 -3.62 19.61 28.15
CA ASN A 53 -4.26 18.52 27.40
C ASN A 53 -4.40 18.84 25.91
N GLU A 54 -4.79 20.08 25.57
CA GLU A 54 -4.83 20.53 24.17
C GLU A 54 -3.44 20.49 23.53
N HIS A 55 -2.42 20.94 24.26
CA HIS A 55 -1.04 20.87 23.81
C HIS A 55 -0.60 19.44 23.49
N TYR A 56 -1.04 18.42 24.24
CA TYR A 56 -0.67 17.03 23.95
C TYR A 56 -1.08 16.57 22.55
N TYR A 57 -2.12 17.13 21.94
CA TYR A 57 -2.50 16.80 20.56
C TYR A 57 -1.57 17.43 19.51
N SER A 58 -0.88 18.53 19.85
CA SER A 58 0.03 19.24 18.95
C SER A 58 1.49 19.22 19.41
N CYS A 59 1.82 18.38 20.41
CA CYS A 59 3.15 18.32 20.99
C CYS A 59 4.09 17.56 20.06
N LYS A 60 5.04 18.24 19.42
CA LYS A 60 5.97 17.65 18.45
C LYS A 60 6.76 16.47 19.03
N GLU A 61 7.25 16.59 20.25
CA GLU A 61 8.07 15.53 20.87
C GLU A 61 7.23 14.30 21.26
N LYS A 62 5.99 14.51 21.69
CA LYS A 62 5.04 13.41 21.90
C LYS A 62 4.73 12.70 20.58
N LEU A 63 4.37 13.46 19.54
CA LEU A 63 4.05 12.92 18.22
C LEU A 63 5.23 12.11 17.66
N LYS A 64 6.47 12.62 17.75
CA LYS A 64 7.67 11.87 17.34
C LYS A 64 7.80 10.53 18.07
N LYS A 65 7.54 10.50 19.37
CA LYS A 65 7.61 9.28 20.18
C LYS A 65 6.52 8.28 19.80
N ASP A 66 5.31 8.77 19.56
CA ASP A 66 4.17 7.94 19.15
C ASP A 66 4.41 7.34 17.76
N TYR A 67 4.85 8.15 16.78
CA TYR A 67 5.27 7.67 15.46
C TYR A 67 6.44 6.68 15.53
N GLY A 68 7.41 6.91 16.43
CA GLY A 68 8.53 5.99 16.64
C GLY A 68 8.05 4.60 17.09
N LYS A 69 7.12 4.54 18.04
CA LYS A 69 6.52 3.27 18.50
C LYS A 69 5.72 2.56 17.41
N GLU A 70 4.97 3.31 16.61
CA GLU A 70 4.23 2.73 15.48
C GLU A 70 5.18 2.12 14.45
N TYR A 71 6.25 2.83 14.12
CA TYR A 71 7.28 2.36 13.20
C TYR A 71 8.02 1.12 13.73
N GLU A 72 8.34 1.09 15.03
CA GLU A 72 8.91 -0.10 15.69
C GLU A 72 7.97 -1.31 15.61
N ASN A 73 6.67 -1.11 15.87
CA ASN A 73 5.67 -2.17 15.78
C ASN A 73 5.49 -2.67 14.34
N GLU A 74 5.49 -1.79 13.34
CA GLU A 74 5.39 -2.19 11.92
C GLU A 74 6.63 -2.96 11.49
N ASN A 75 7.84 -2.53 11.88
CA ASN A 75 9.08 -3.27 11.63
C ASN A 75 9.08 -4.65 12.27
N LYS A 76 8.57 -4.77 13.50
CA LYS A 76 8.45 -6.08 14.16
C LYS A 76 7.56 -7.03 13.36
N LYS A 77 6.38 -6.57 12.93
CA LYS A 77 5.46 -7.36 12.08
C LYS A 77 6.07 -7.72 10.74
N LEU A 78 6.82 -6.81 10.12
CA LEU A 78 7.51 -7.08 8.84
C LEU A 78 8.61 -8.14 9.02
N LYS A 79 9.34 -8.09 10.14
CA LYS A 79 10.36 -9.08 10.46
C LYS A 79 9.77 -10.47 10.69
N GLU A 80 8.67 -10.58 11.44
CA GLU A 80 7.94 -11.84 11.63
C GLU A 80 7.50 -12.44 10.28
N LYS A 81 6.94 -11.61 9.38
CA LYS A 81 6.58 -12.05 8.02
C LYS A 81 7.78 -12.47 7.17
N LEU A 82 8.95 -11.85 7.39
CA LEU A 82 10.18 -12.22 6.68
C LEU A 82 10.63 -13.61 7.15
N ASP A 83 10.66 -13.86 8.46
CA ASP A 83 11.02 -15.15 9.05
C ASP A 83 10.06 -16.26 8.57
N GLU A 84 8.75 -15.99 8.49
CA GLU A 84 7.76 -16.92 7.91
C GLU A 84 8.05 -17.24 6.43
N LYS A 85 8.44 -16.24 5.64
CA LYS A 85 8.79 -16.46 4.23
C LYS A 85 10.08 -17.24 4.07
N GLU A 86 11.08 -16.97 4.91
CA GLU A 86 12.36 -17.68 4.90
C GLU A 86 12.18 -19.16 5.23
N THR A 87 11.36 -19.46 6.25
CA THR A 87 11.02 -20.86 6.61
C THR A 87 10.26 -21.57 5.48
N LEU A 88 9.32 -20.89 4.81
CA LEU A 88 8.62 -21.45 3.65
C LEU A 88 9.56 -21.74 2.47
N ILE A 89 10.51 -20.82 2.18
CA ILE A 89 11.51 -21.01 1.14
C ILE A 89 12.41 -22.20 1.46
N ALA A 90 12.84 -22.35 2.71
CA ALA A 90 13.65 -23.48 3.14
C ALA A 90 12.92 -24.81 2.92
N LYS A 91 11.63 -24.87 3.28
CA LYS A 91 10.79 -26.06 3.05
C LYS A 91 10.61 -26.38 1.57
N LEU A 92 10.34 -25.38 0.74
CA LEU A 92 10.22 -25.55 -0.72
C LEU A 92 11.52 -26.05 -1.36
N LYS A 93 12.69 -25.60 -0.87
CA LYS A 93 13.98 -26.14 -1.32
C LYS A 93 14.11 -27.62 -0.96
N GLN A 94 13.82 -27.99 0.27
CA GLN A 94 13.86 -29.39 0.71
C GLN A 94 12.91 -30.28 -0.10
N ASP A 95 11.68 -29.83 -0.35
CA ASP A 95 10.70 -30.58 -1.15
C ASP A 95 11.19 -30.73 -2.61
N LYS A 96 11.82 -29.70 -3.17
CA LYS A 96 12.42 -29.74 -4.51
C LYS A 96 13.57 -30.74 -4.57
N ASP A 97 14.48 -30.71 -3.60
CA ASP A 97 15.62 -31.62 -3.57
C ASP A 97 15.16 -33.07 -3.40
N ALA A 98 14.14 -33.32 -2.58
CA ALA A 98 13.51 -34.64 -2.46
C ALA A 98 12.83 -35.11 -3.76
N ALA A 99 12.23 -34.20 -4.53
CA ALA A 99 11.65 -34.53 -5.82
C ALA A 99 12.73 -34.86 -6.87
N ILE A 100 13.86 -34.14 -6.85
CA ILE A 100 15.01 -34.41 -7.73
C ILE A 100 15.57 -35.81 -7.44
N ALA A 101 15.82 -36.14 -6.17
CA ALA A 101 16.34 -37.47 -5.80
C ALA A 101 15.42 -38.61 -6.28
N LYS A 102 14.10 -38.46 -6.17
CA LYS A 102 13.14 -39.46 -6.68
C LYS A 102 13.16 -39.59 -8.21
N LEU A 103 13.44 -38.51 -8.93
CA LEU A 103 13.58 -38.56 -10.38
C LEU A 103 14.89 -39.23 -10.78
N GLU A 104 15.99 -38.96 -10.06
CA GLU A 104 17.28 -39.62 -10.25
C GLU A 104 17.16 -41.14 -10.05
N GLU A 105 16.52 -41.60 -8.97
CA GLU A 105 16.26 -43.04 -8.74
C GLU A 105 15.46 -43.68 -9.89
N LYS A 106 14.45 -42.98 -10.41
CA LYS A 106 13.67 -43.46 -11.56
C LYS A 106 14.52 -43.55 -12.82
N ILE A 107 15.37 -42.56 -13.08
CA ILE A 107 16.30 -42.58 -14.22
C ILE A 107 17.24 -43.78 -14.12
N ASP A 108 17.83 -44.02 -12.95
CA ASP A 108 18.72 -45.18 -12.72
C ASP A 108 18.00 -46.51 -12.96
N SER A 109 16.74 -46.62 -12.50
CA SER A 109 15.93 -47.83 -12.73
C SER A 109 15.64 -48.08 -14.20
N LEU A 110 15.36 -47.02 -14.97
CA LEU A 110 15.11 -47.10 -16.41
C LEU A 110 16.39 -47.43 -17.17
N GLN A 111 17.53 -46.85 -16.78
CA GLN A 111 18.83 -47.17 -17.38
C GLN A 111 19.20 -48.63 -17.18
N LYS A 112 18.97 -49.20 -15.98
CA LYS A 112 19.17 -50.63 -15.73
C LYS A 112 18.29 -51.51 -16.64
N ALA A 113 17.00 -51.17 -16.75
CA ALA A 113 16.08 -51.90 -17.63
C ALA A 113 16.52 -51.87 -19.11
N ILE A 114 17.06 -50.74 -19.59
CA ILE A 114 17.61 -50.62 -20.95
C ILE A 114 18.82 -51.54 -21.14
N ILE A 115 19.74 -51.59 -20.17
CA ILE A 115 20.94 -52.46 -20.21
C ILE A 115 20.54 -53.93 -20.23
N ASP A 116 19.56 -54.33 -19.42
CA ASP A 116 19.08 -55.71 -19.36
C ASP A 116 18.46 -56.15 -20.72
N ILE A 117 17.69 -55.27 -21.37
CA ILE A 117 17.14 -55.51 -22.72
C ILE A 117 18.27 -55.63 -23.76
N ALA A 118 19.30 -54.79 -23.67
CA ALA A 118 20.45 -54.82 -24.59
C ALA A 118 21.36 -56.04 -24.41
N SER A 119 21.25 -56.75 -23.28
CA SER A 119 22.09 -57.92 -22.93
C SER A 119 21.51 -59.26 -23.41
N ILE A 120 20.35 -59.26 -24.07
CA ILE A 120 19.75 -60.47 -24.66
C ILE A 120 20.55 -60.87 -25.92
N PRO A 121 21.10 -62.11 -25.99
CA PRO A 121 21.91 -62.52 -27.14
C PRO A 121 21.04 -62.66 -28.40
N GLN A 122 21.45 -61.96 -29.46
CA GLN A 122 20.81 -62.05 -30.78
C GLN A 122 21.03 -63.46 -31.36
N PRO A 123 19.97 -64.15 -31.86
CA PRO A 123 20.13 -65.46 -32.50
C PRO A 123 20.89 -65.34 -33.82
N HIS A 124 21.85 -66.22 -34.02
CA HIS A 124 22.69 -66.29 -35.22
C HIS A 124 21.93 -66.91 -36.40
N ASN A 125 22.14 -66.33 -37.59
CA ASN A 125 21.83 -66.78 -38.96
C ASN A 125 20.44 -66.48 -39.57
N ILE A 126 20.39 -65.44 -40.43
CA ILE A 126 19.62 -65.44 -41.70
C ILE A 126 20.51 -64.77 -42.79
N PRO A 127 20.58 -65.31 -44.04
CA PRO A 127 21.46 -64.81 -45.11
C PRO A 127 21.08 -63.43 -45.68
N ASP A 128 22.11 -62.74 -46.17
CA ASP A 128 22.09 -61.45 -46.88
C ASP A 128 21.01 -61.33 -47.96
N LEU A 129 20.15 -60.33 -47.81
CA LEU A 129 19.57 -59.56 -48.91
C LEU A 129 19.59 -58.08 -48.50
N LEU A 130 20.53 -57.37 -49.10
CA LEU A 130 20.73 -55.93 -49.04
C LEU A 130 19.50 -55.23 -49.64
N ASP A 131 18.57 -54.78 -48.81
CA ASP A 131 17.86 -53.50 -49.03
C ASP A 131 17.11 -53.10 -47.75
N ASN A 132 17.69 -52.21 -46.96
CA ASN A 132 16.97 -51.17 -46.22
C ASN A 132 17.99 -50.34 -45.45
N SER A 133 17.98 -49.04 -45.75
CA SER A 133 18.66 -47.98 -45.01
C SER A 133 18.62 -48.21 -43.50
N ILE A 134 19.75 -48.58 -42.91
CA ILE A 134 19.93 -48.58 -41.45
C ILE A 134 19.94 -47.11 -41.03
N SER A 135 18.81 -46.63 -40.51
CA SER A 135 18.76 -45.39 -39.75
C SER A 135 19.63 -45.57 -38.50
N ILE A 136 20.82 -44.96 -38.54
CA ILE A 136 21.71 -44.81 -37.38
C ILE A 136 20.86 -44.30 -36.20
N PRO A 137 20.92 -44.91 -35.00
CA PRO A 137 20.24 -44.35 -33.83
C PRO A 137 20.73 -42.92 -33.65
N ILE A 138 19.81 -41.97 -33.79
CA ILE A 138 20.01 -40.52 -33.65
C ILE A 138 20.99 -40.28 -32.48
N PRO A 139 22.13 -39.59 -32.70
CA PRO A 139 23.14 -39.37 -31.67
C PRO A 139 22.47 -38.88 -30.39
N ILE A 140 22.89 -39.40 -29.23
CA ILE A 140 22.31 -39.03 -27.92
C ILE A 140 22.25 -37.50 -27.73
N GLY A 141 23.18 -36.75 -28.35
CA GLY A 141 23.15 -35.28 -28.41
C GLY A 141 21.98 -34.67 -29.18
N GLU A 142 21.49 -35.29 -30.25
CA GLU A 142 20.30 -34.86 -30.99
C GLU A 142 19.00 -35.16 -30.21
N GLN A 143 18.93 -36.31 -29.50
CA GLN A 143 17.83 -36.60 -28.58
C GLN A 143 17.80 -35.63 -27.39
N MET A 144 18.97 -35.32 -26.82
CA MET A 144 19.10 -34.37 -25.71
C MET A 144 18.76 -32.94 -26.15
N ASN A 145 19.13 -32.55 -27.38
CA ASN A 145 18.70 -31.27 -27.97
C ASN A 145 17.17 -31.22 -28.16
N SER A 146 16.54 -32.31 -28.61
CA SER A 146 15.07 -32.37 -28.76
C SER A 146 14.36 -32.18 -27.42
N ILE A 147 14.84 -32.84 -26.36
CA ILE A 147 14.28 -32.71 -25.00
C ILE A 147 14.50 -31.30 -24.44
N VAL A 148 15.68 -30.72 -24.66
CA VAL A 148 15.97 -29.34 -24.24
C VAL A 148 15.08 -28.34 -24.99
N ILE A 149 14.85 -28.54 -26.29
CA ILE A 149 13.94 -27.72 -27.09
C ILE A 149 12.50 -27.84 -26.57
N GLU A 150 12.01 -29.05 -26.29
CA GLU A 150 10.68 -29.24 -25.69
C GLU A 150 10.56 -28.57 -24.31
N LEU A 151 11.57 -28.70 -23.45
CA LEU A 151 11.60 -28.04 -22.13
C LEU A 151 11.65 -26.51 -22.25
N LEU A 152 12.37 -25.96 -23.23
CA LEU A 152 12.40 -24.52 -23.49
C LEU A 152 11.05 -24.05 -24.01
N GLN A 153 10.43 -24.78 -24.94
CA GLN A 153 9.08 -24.50 -25.43
C GLN A 153 8.03 -24.59 -24.32
N GLU A 154 8.13 -25.58 -23.42
CA GLU A 154 7.23 -25.71 -22.27
C GLU A 154 7.42 -24.55 -21.29
N LYS A 155 8.67 -24.14 -21.03
CA LYS A 155 8.97 -22.95 -20.21
C LYS A 155 8.44 -21.67 -20.85
N ASP A 156 8.64 -21.47 -22.14
CA ASP A 156 8.12 -20.31 -22.87
C ASP A 156 6.59 -20.29 -22.86
N ASN A 157 5.95 -21.45 -23.06
CA ASN A 157 4.50 -21.58 -22.94
C ASN A 157 4.00 -21.28 -21.52
N ARG A 158 4.74 -21.71 -20.49
CA ARG A 158 4.42 -21.42 -19.09
C ARG A 158 4.63 -19.95 -18.75
N ILE A 159 5.71 -19.32 -19.23
CA ILE A 159 5.95 -17.89 -19.11
C ILE A 159 4.81 -17.13 -19.79
N LYS A 160 4.46 -17.48 -21.02
CA LYS A 160 3.36 -16.87 -21.78
C LYS A 160 2.00 -17.03 -21.08
N ARG A 161 1.74 -18.18 -20.46
CA ARG A 161 0.53 -18.39 -19.62
C ARG A 161 0.57 -17.51 -18.37
N LEU A 162 1.72 -17.42 -17.68
CA LEU A 162 1.88 -16.58 -16.50
C LEU A 162 1.78 -15.09 -16.85
N GLU A 163 2.34 -14.65 -17.98
CA GLU A 163 2.15 -13.33 -18.55
C GLU A 163 0.67 -13.06 -18.82
N ASN A 164 -0.06 -14.00 -19.42
CA ASN A 164 -1.49 -13.86 -19.67
C ASN A 164 -2.32 -13.81 -18.37
N VAL A 165 -1.91 -14.50 -17.31
CA VAL A 165 -2.58 -14.45 -16.00
C VAL A 165 -2.27 -13.13 -15.30
N CYS A 166 -0.99 -12.73 -15.23
CA CYS A 166 -0.53 -11.49 -14.61
C CYS A 166 -0.97 -10.23 -15.38
N LEU A 167 -1.10 -10.28 -16.71
CA LEU A 167 -1.51 -9.16 -17.57
C LEU A 167 -2.96 -9.28 -18.05
N SER A 168 -3.74 -10.23 -17.51
CA SER A 168 -5.14 -10.40 -17.91
C SER A 168 -5.89 -9.07 -17.77
N LYS A 169 -6.26 -8.51 -18.92
CA LYS A 169 -6.93 -7.22 -19.03
C LYS A 169 -8.30 -7.34 -18.38
N GLN A 170 -8.47 -6.80 -17.19
CA GLN A 170 -9.75 -6.84 -16.50
C GLN A 170 -10.79 -6.02 -17.29
N ARG A 171 -12.08 -6.40 -17.14
CA ARG A 171 -13.18 -5.59 -17.70
C ARG A 171 -13.14 -4.21 -17.04
N ARG A 172 -13.21 -3.18 -17.88
CA ARG A 172 -13.15 -1.79 -17.43
C ARG A 172 -14.44 -1.42 -16.73
N ILE A 173 -14.34 -0.83 -15.55
CA ILE A 173 -15.48 -0.17 -14.91
C ILE A 173 -15.76 1.11 -15.69
N GLU A 174 -16.98 1.26 -16.21
CA GLU A 174 -17.39 2.41 -17.01
C GLU A 174 -17.96 3.54 -16.14
N TYR A 175 -17.38 4.73 -16.29
CA TYR A 175 -17.83 6.00 -15.75
C TYR A 175 -18.25 6.89 -16.93
N PRO A 176 -19.55 7.18 -17.10
CA PRO A 176 -20.07 7.90 -18.27
C PRO A 176 -19.77 9.40 -18.22
N ASP A 177 -19.54 9.95 -17.02
CA ASP A 177 -19.32 11.37 -16.81
C ASP A 177 -17.99 11.85 -17.42
N ARG A 178 -18.03 13.05 -18.01
CA ARG A 178 -16.85 13.78 -18.47
C ARG A 178 -16.50 14.90 -17.51
N ASN A 179 -15.23 15.28 -17.50
CA ASN A 179 -14.67 16.35 -16.66
C ASN A 179 -14.99 16.13 -15.18
N VAL A 180 -14.36 15.13 -14.56
CA VAL A 180 -14.67 14.74 -13.19
C VAL A 180 -13.52 15.05 -12.24
N ILE A 181 -13.86 15.52 -11.04
CA ILE A 181 -13.00 15.44 -9.87
C ILE A 181 -13.27 14.09 -9.21
N TYR A 182 -12.22 13.35 -8.86
CA TYR A 182 -12.33 12.01 -8.30
C TYR A 182 -11.47 11.87 -7.05
N MET A 183 -11.84 10.89 -6.23
CA MET A 183 -11.10 10.44 -5.06
C MET A 183 -10.91 8.93 -5.15
N LEU A 184 -9.66 8.47 -5.13
CA LEU A 184 -9.28 7.06 -5.17
C LEU A 184 -8.57 6.64 -3.89
N THR A 185 -8.60 5.35 -3.60
CA THR A 185 -7.73 4.72 -2.60
C THR A 185 -7.29 3.33 -3.06
N THR A 186 -6.37 2.72 -2.34
CA THR A 186 -5.98 1.31 -2.48
C THR A 186 -6.17 0.63 -1.13
N GLU A 187 -6.13 -0.70 -1.07
CA GLU A 187 -6.27 -1.41 0.22
C GLU A 187 -5.23 -0.94 1.26
N ASP A 188 -3.99 -0.72 0.83
CA ASP A 188 -2.92 -0.22 1.69
C ASP A 188 -3.10 1.25 2.08
N HIS A 189 -3.56 2.09 1.14
CA HIS A 189 -3.86 3.49 1.44
C HIS A 189 -5.04 3.62 2.41
N LEU A 190 -6.05 2.75 2.31
CA LEU A 190 -7.18 2.74 3.22
C LEU A 190 -6.74 2.46 4.66
N LYS A 191 -5.82 1.50 4.86
CA LYS A 191 -5.21 1.21 6.18
C LYS A 191 -4.50 2.43 6.78
N ARG A 192 -3.90 3.26 5.92
CA ARG A 192 -3.21 4.51 6.28
C ARG A 192 -4.11 5.75 6.19
N ARG A 193 -5.42 5.56 6.01
CA ARG A 193 -6.42 6.63 5.81
C ARG A 193 -6.00 7.66 4.76
N THR A 194 -5.30 7.21 3.72
CA THR A 194 -4.77 8.03 2.63
C THR A 194 -5.66 7.93 1.40
N TYR A 195 -5.84 9.05 0.71
CA TYR A 195 -6.68 9.17 -0.48
C TYR A 195 -5.95 9.97 -1.54
N ILE A 196 -6.18 9.62 -2.80
CA ILE A 196 -5.66 10.33 -3.97
C ILE A 196 -6.80 11.14 -4.55
N ILE A 197 -6.69 12.46 -4.55
CA ILE A 197 -7.71 13.36 -5.11
C ILE A 197 -7.14 14.01 -6.36
N GLY A 198 -7.83 13.89 -7.49
CA GLY A 198 -7.39 14.47 -8.75
C GLY A 198 -8.52 14.66 -9.73
N LYS A 199 -8.16 15.02 -10.97
CA LYS A 199 -9.11 15.28 -12.06
C LYS A 199 -8.88 14.43 -13.29
N ALA A 200 -9.95 14.15 -14.04
CA ALA A 200 -9.86 13.48 -15.34
C ALA A 200 -10.99 13.91 -16.28
N LYS A 201 -10.67 14.08 -17.57
CA LYS A 201 -11.68 14.24 -18.63
C LYS A 201 -12.59 13.02 -18.74
N ASN A 202 -12.04 11.83 -18.48
CA ASN A 202 -12.77 10.57 -18.48
C ASN A 202 -12.10 9.63 -17.46
N LEU A 203 -12.83 9.28 -16.39
CA LEU A 203 -12.30 8.46 -15.30
C LEU A 203 -12.04 7.02 -15.71
N THR A 204 -12.92 6.45 -16.55
CA THR A 204 -12.74 5.13 -17.18
C THR A 204 -11.37 5.01 -17.85
N ASN A 205 -10.98 6.04 -18.59
CA ASN A 205 -9.70 6.08 -19.30
C ASN A 205 -8.50 6.31 -18.38
N ARG A 206 -8.70 6.99 -17.25
CA ARG A 206 -7.67 7.31 -16.26
C ARG A 206 -7.27 6.09 -15.43
N LEU A 207 -8.20 5.17 -15.16
CA LEU A 207 -7.94 3.97 -14.39
C LEU A 207 -7.18 2.92 -15.24
N SER A 208 -6.20 2.27 -14.59
CA SER A 208 -5.40 1.19 -15.20
C SER A 208 -6.30 0.01 -15.59
N THR A 209 -5.97 -0.65 -16.70
CA THR A 209 -6.66 -1.89 -17.15
C THR A 209 -5.82 -3.14 -16.90
N TYR A 210 -4.62 -2.97 -16.36
CA TYR A 210 -3.71 -4.05 -15.99
C TYR A 210 -3.83 -4.38 -14.50
N ASN A 211 -3.78 -5.67 -14.17
CA ASN A 211 -3.61 -6.15 -12.78
C ASN A 211 -2.30 -5.59 -12.24
N LYS A 212 -2.39 -4.49 -11.49
CA LYS A 212 -1.25 -4.00 -10.72
C LYS A 212 -1.29 -4.69 -9.37
N THR A 213 -0.16 -4.72 -8.67
CA THR A 213 -0.10 -5.17 -7.26
C THR A 213 -0.95 -4.31 -6.33
N CYS A 214 -1.47 -3.17 -6.81
CA CYS A 214 -2.27 -2.22 -6.06
C CYS A 214 -3.42 -1.67 -6.92
N ASP A 215 -4.63 -2.21 -6.71
CA ASP A 215 -5.85 -1.78 -7.39
C ASP A 215 -6.41 -0.49 -6.77
N HIS A 216 -6.63 0.50 -7.63
CA HIS A 216 -7.20 1.78 -7.22
C HIS A 216 -8.72 1.69 -7.27
N THR A 217 -9.36 1.82 -6.11
CA THR A 217 -10.81 1.86 -5.97
C THR A 217 -11.28 3.31 -6.00
N VAL A 218 -12.28 3.61 -6.81
CA VAL A 218 -12.95 4.92 -6.81
C VAL A 218 -13.86 4.99 -5.59
N VAL A 219 -13.59 5.95 -4.71
CA VAL A 219 -14.35 6.18 -3.47
C VAL A 219 -15.41 7.25 -3.68
N HIS A 220 -15.09 8.26 -4.48
CA HIS A 220 -16.01 9.35 -4.83
C HIS A 220 -15.65 9.93 -6.20
N HIS A 221 -16.64 10.42 -6.94
CA HIS A 221 -16.41 11.25 -8.12
C HIS A 221 -17.55 12.24 -8.31
N ARG A 222 -17.24 13.41 -8.89
CA ARG A 222 -18.21 14.47 -9.17
C ARG A 222 -17.93 15.08 -10.55
N LYS A 223 -18.98 15.22 -11.36
CA LYS A 223 -18.90 15.82 -12.70
C LYS A 223 -18.90 17.35 -12.65
N CYS A 224 -18.13 17.97 -13.53
CA CYS A 224 -18.09 19.40 -13.77
C CYS A 224 -18.71 19.74 -15.13
N LYS A 225 -19.29 20.93 -15.29
CA LYS A 225 -19.93 21.37 -16.54
C LYS A 225 -18.91 21.53 -17.66
N SER A 226 -17.74 22.09 -17.37
CA SER A 226 -16.66 22.30 -18.33
C SER A 226 -15.30 21.86 -17.79
N GLU A 227 -14.33 21.74 -18.70
CA GLU A 227 -12.92 21.49 -18.33
C GLU A 227 -12.35 22.64 -17.50
N HIS A 228 -12.75 23.88 -17.79
CA HIS A 228 -12.34 25.06 -17.04
C HIS A 228 -12.86 25.04 -15.60
N ASP A 229 -14.13 24.66 -15.41
CA ASP A 229 -14.71 24.53 -14.07
C ASP A 229 -14.04 23.40 -13.29
N MET A 230 -13.71 22.30 -13.96
CA MET A 230 -12.95 21.19 -13.35
C MET A 230 -11.57 21.64 -12.88
N ASP A 231 -10.82 22.37 -13.70
CA ASP A 231 -9.49 22.88 -13.33
C ASP A 231 -9.56 23.86 -12.16
N THR A 232 -10.59 24.70 -12.12
CA THR A 232 -10.80 25.65 -11.03
C THR A 232 -11.23 24.94 -9.75
N ALA A 233 -12.18 24.01 -9.85
CA ALA A 233 -12.64 23.20 -8.72
C ALA A 233 -11.52 22.36 -8.11
N GLU A 234 -10.63 21.76 -8.91
CA GLU A 234 -9.46 21.03 -8.42
C GLU A 234 -8.58 21.93 -7.53
N ASN A 235 -8.25 23.13 -8.01
CA ASN A 235 -7.46 24.08 -7.26
C ASN A 235 -8.15 24.50 -5.94
N MET A 236 -9.47 24.68 -5.96
CA MET A 236 -10.24 24.95 -4.74
C MET A 236 -10.14 23.80 -3.74
N VAL A 237 -10.31 22.55 -4.19
CA VAL A 237 -10.19 21.36 -3.34
C VAL A 237 -8.79 21.23 -2.75
N ILE A 238 -7.73 21.36 -3.58
CA ILE A 238 -6.34 21.29 -3.11
C ILE A 238 -6.05 22.36 -2.07
N ASN A 239 -6.58 23.57 -2.24
CA ASN A 239 -6.37 24.66 -1.30
C ASN A 239 -7.16 24.46 0.01
N LYS A 240 -8.41 24.02 -0.06
CA LYS A 240 -9.22 23.71 1.14
C LYS A 240 -8.66 22.54 1.93
N LEU A 241 -8.04 21.57 1.27
CA LEU A 241 -7.46 20.37 1.88
C LEU A 241 -5.95 20.44 2.08
N ARG A 242 -5.35 21.64 1.97
CA ARG A 242 -3.90 21.84 2.00
C ARG A 242 -3.25 21.27 3.25
N ASP A 243 -3.88 21.44 4.42
CA ASP A 243 -3.36 20.97 5.71
C ASP A 243 -3.36 19.45 5.84
N TYR A 244 -4.10 18.75 4.96
CA TYR A 244 -4.20 17.29 4.92
C TYR A 244 -3.30 16.67 3.84
N LYS A 245 -2.55 17.48 3.10
CA LYS A 245 -1.72 17.01 1.98
C LYS A 245 -0.42 16.39 2.50
N GLU A 246 -0.11 15.17 2.04
CA GLU A 246 1.16 14.50 2.33
C GLU A 246 2.32 15.23 1.61
N GLN A 247 3.34 15.69 2.34
CA GLN A 247 4.47 16.42 1.73
C GLN A 247 5.26 15.50 0.76
N ALA A 248 5.59 16.08 -0.41
CA ALA A 248 6.46 15.58 -1.49
C ALA A 248 5.95 14.54 -2.50
N ASN A 249 4.66 14.16 -2.52
CA ASN A 249 4.08 13.49 -3.70
C ASN A 249 2.71 14.09 -4.03
N ARG A 250 2.59 14.67 -5.24
CA ARG A 250 1.42 15.45 -5.65
C ARG A 250 0.19 14.54 -5.67
N ASP A 251 -0.87 14.99 -5.00
CA ASP A 251 -2.25 14.47 -5.02
C ASP A 251 -2.65 13.50 -3.89
N ARG A 252 -1.78 13.23 -2.90
CA ARG A 252 -2.12 12.42 -1.72
C ARG A 252 -2.57 13.25 -0.52
N PHE A 253 -3.64 12.81 0.12
CA PHE A 253 -4.27 13.44 1.27
C PHE A 253 -4.52 12.43 2.38
N ILE A 254 -4.19 12.80 3.62
CA ILE A 254 -4.36 11.97 4.82
C ILE A 254 -5.61 12.44 5.55
N LEU A 255 -6.60 11.54 5.67
CA LEU A 255 -7.83 11.82 6.40
C LEU A 255 -7.59 11.69 7.92
N PRO A 256 -7.77 12.77 8.71
CA PRO A 256 -7.60 12.72 10.15
C PRO A 256 -8.48 11.66 10.81
N GLU A 257 -8.03 11.09 11.93
CA GLU A 257 -8.78 10.06 12.67
C GLU A 257 -10.11 10.58 13.22
N ASN A 258 -10.16 11.86 13.58
CA ASN A 258 -11.37 12.52 14.10
C ASN A 258 -12.37 12.92 13.01
N LYS A 259 -12.10 12.65 11.73
CA LYS A 259 -12.98 12.99 10.61
C LYS A 259 -13.48 11.73 9.91
N GLN A 260 -14.74 11.77 9.49
CA GLN A 260 -15.31 10.72 8.66
C GLN A 260 -14.90 10.93 7.19
N LEU A 261 -14.99 9.85 6.39
CA LEU A 261 -14.68 9.88 4.96
C LEU A 261 -15.49 10.92 4.19
N SER A 262 -16.71 11.21 4.67
CA SER A 262 -17.58 12.24 4.10
C SER A 262 -16.90 13.61 4.02
N PHE A 263 -15.97 13.93 4.93
CA PHE A 263 -15.30 15.24 4.94
C PHE A 263 -14.63 15.58 3.61
N PHE A 264 -13.95 14.63 2.98
CA PHE A 264 -13.30 14.86 1.69
C PHE A 264 -14.32 14.88 0.53
N SER A 265 -15.31 13.98 0.52
CA SER A 265 -16.35 13.99 -0.52
C SER A 265 -17.20 15.26 -0.46
N ASP A 266 -17.57 15.71 0.74
CA ASP A 266 -18.37 16.91 0.97
C ASP A 266 -17.61 18.15 0.49
N THR A 267 -16.30 18.21 0.74
CA THR A 267 -15.42 19.29 0.25
C THR A 267 -15.36 19.32 -1.28
N ILE A 268 -15.24 18.15 -1.93
CA ILE A 268 -15.26 18.04 -3.39
C ILE A 268 -16.61 18.53 -3.91
N ASP A 269 -17.71 18.06 -3.34
CA ASP A 269 -19.06 18.41 -3.77
C ASP A 269 -19.35 19.90 -3.58
N GLU A 270 -18.88 20.52 -2.50
CA GLU A 270 -19.00 21.96 -2.27
C GLU A 270 -18.24 22.77 -3.33
N CYS A 271 -16.99 22.39 -3.62
CA CYS A 271 -16.16 23.07 -4.62
C CYS A 271 -16.75 22.95 -6.03
N VAL A 272 -17.31 21.80 -6.40
CA VAL A 272 -17.95 21.63 -7.71
C VAL A 272 -19.28 22.37 -7.77
N ARG A 273 -20.09 22.34 -6.70
CA ARG A 273 -21.36 23.07 -6.60
C ARG A 273 -21.22 24.58 -6.77
N PHE A 274 -20.05 25.16 -6.50
CA PHE A 274 -19.79 26.58 -6.75
C PHE A 274 -20.01 26.99 -8.22
N PHE A 275 -19.85 26.05 -9.16
CA PHE A 275 -20.03 26.26 -10.60
C PHE A 275 -21.36 25.72 -11.13
N GLU A 276 -22.18 25.09 -10.28
CA GLU A 276 -23.53 24.58 -10.61
C GLU A 276 -24.57 25.70 -10.61
#